data_AF-U7Q8G6-F1
#
_entry.id   AF-U7Q8G6-F1
#
_cell.length_a   1.000
_cell.length_b   1.000
_cell.length_c   1.000
_cell.angle_alpha   90.00
_cell.angle_beta   90.00
_cell.angle_gamma   90.00
#
_symmetry.space_group_name_H-M   'P 1'
#
loop_
_entity.id
_entity.type
_entity.pdbx_description
1 polymer ?
#
loop_
_entity_poly.entity_id
_entity_poly.type
_entity_poly.pdbx_seq_one_letter_code
_entity_poly.pdbx_strand_id
1 'polypeptide(L)'
;MGKIGNWLARKTEEDREFVLTELIYHLVENSQFGKVHRFLTDFEFMQAKIKAVGIQALIEDYQRVEHLETDETLRLLQRTFELSDHVLNQDRNQLASQLWGRLLSHENNPKIQQLLQQAKRCQTSPWLRPTVPNLTPPGGALIRTLVGHSGSVNAVAITPDSSKLVSGSWDNTIKVWDLASGKQLLTLREHNSVVMAVAISPDGSKLVSGSNDNTIKAWDLASGKQLFNLGGHDDHDDLVWAVAISPDGLKLVSGASDNTIKVWDLVTGKKLLSLSEYSVEHSINAVAISPDGSKVVSASSDKTVKVWDLNTGKEMITFIGDSDFNCCAISPDNQTIVAGDSSGILHFLRIEGLDVNGVD
;
A
#
# COMPACT_ATOMS: atom_id res chain seq x y z
N MET A 1 11.77 27.96 17.84
CA MET A 1 10.79 27.98 18.94
C MET A 1 9.77 29.08 18.68
N GLY A 2 8.49 28.76 18.66
CA GLY A 2 7.38 29.67 18.38
C GLY A 2 7.01 30.54 19.58
N LYS A 3 6.04 31.45 19.40
CA LYS A 3 5.59 32.36 20.47
C LYS A 3 5.01 31.61 21.68
N ILE A 4 4.34 30.46 21.45
CA ILE A 4 3.73 29.66 22.51
C ILE A 4 4.78 28.77 23.20
N GLY A 5 5.68 28.12 22.47
CA GLY A 5 6.78 27.36 23.06
C GLY A 5 7.67 28.22 23.98
N ASN A 6 8.03 29.42 23.54
CA ASN A 6 8.80 30.37 24.38
C ASN A 6 8.03 30.83 25.62
N TRP A 7 6.70 30.96 25.52
CA TRP A 7 5.86 31.35 26.65
C TRP A 7 5.75 30.22 27.67
N LEU A 8 5.58 28.97 27.23
CA LEU A 8 5.57 27.79 28.10
C LEU A 8 6.93 27.58 28.78
N ALA A 9 8.04 27.82 28.05
CA ALA A 9 9.39 27.64 28.59
C ALA A 9 9.77 28.64 29.69
N ARG A 10 9.05 29.76 29.82
CA ARG A 10 9.26 30.77 30.88
C ARG A 10 8.52 30.48 32.18
N LYS A 11 7.65 29.46 32.20
CA LYS A 11 6.85 29.08 33.37
C LYS A 11 7.62 28.11 34.26
N THR A 12 7.29 28.11 35.55
CA THR A 12 7.73 27.06 36.47
C THR A 12 7.10 25.73 36.05
N GLU A 13 7.63 24.62 36.57
CA GLU A 13 7.10 23.29 36.23
C GLU A 13 5.64 23.11 36.66
N GLU A 14 5.30 23.52 37.88
CA GLU A 14 3.92 23.51 38.42
C GLU A 14 2.98 24.40 37.59
N ASP A 15 3.40 25.64 37.28
CA ASP A 15 2.59 26.54 36.44
C ASP A 15 2.40 26.00 35.03
N ARG A 16 3.41 25.31 34.50
CA ARG A 16 3.36 24.72 33.16
C ARG A 16 2.42 23.53 33.13
N GLU A 17 2.47 22.65 34.13
CA GLU A 17 1.55 21.52 34.24
C GLU A 17 0.10 22.00 34.39
N PHE A 18 -0.15 22.95 35.30
CA PHE A 18 -1.47 23.56 35.46
C PHE A 18 -2.01 24.16 34.15
N VAL A 19 -1.16 24.91 33.43
CA VAL A 19 -1.53 25.48 32.13
C VAL A 19 -1.83 24.41 31.10
N LEU A 20 -1.02 23.34 31.04
CA LEU A 20 -1.24 22.27 30.06
C LEU A 20 -2.50 21.46 30.39
N THR A 21 -2.90 21.36 31.65
CA THR A 21 -4.12 20.64 32.05
C THR A 21 -5.37 21.50 31.86
N GLU A 22 -5.41 22.71 32.41
CA GLU A 22 -6.66 23.47 32.63
C GLU A 22 -6.88 24.65 31.66
N LEU A 23 -5.88 25.06 30.88
CA LEU A 23 -6.00 26.28 30.07
C LEU A 23 -7.15 26.21 29.06
N ILE A 24 -7.30 25.08 28.35
CA ILE A 24 -8.33 24.98 27.31
C ILE A 24 -9.72 25.00 27.95
N TYR A 25 -9.92 24.31 29.07
CA TYR A 25 -11.17 24.36 29.84
C TYR A 25 -11.56 25.82 30.16
N HIS A 26 -10.66 26.59 30.79
CA HIS A 26 -10.95 27.98 31.11
C HIS A 26 -11.17 28.88 29.88
N LEU A 27 -10.51 28.62 28.76
CA LEU A 27 -10.71 29.39 27.54
C LEU A 27 -12.05 29.08 26.88
N VAL A 28 -12.52 27.83 26.94
CA VAL A 28 -13.83 27.40 26.45
C VAL A 28 -14.95 28.02 27.30
N GLU A 29 -14.86 27.90 28.64
CA GLU A 29 -15.86 28.47 29.57
C GLU A 29 -16.01 29.99 29.43
N ASN A 30 -14.93 30.69 29.06
CA ASN A 30 -14.95 32.14 28.82
C ASN A 30 -15.23 32.51 27.35
N SER A 31 -15.67 31.55 26.52
CA SER A 31 -15.98 31.73 25.09
C SER A 31 -14.84 32.36 24.27
N GLN A 32 -13.58 32.12 24.65
CA GLN A 32 -12.39 32.66 23.98
C GLN A 32 -11.93 31.78 22.80
N PHE A 33 -12.85 31.46 21.89
CA PHE A 33 -12.64 30.49 20.80
C PHE A 33 -11.43 30.80 19.91
N GLY A 34 -11.14 32.07 19.63
CA GLY A 34 -9.95 32.45 18.86
C GLY A 34 -8.62 32.06 19.54
N LYS A 35 -8.59 32.05 20.88
CA LYS A 35 -7.43 31.57 21.64
C LYS A 35 -7.41 30.05 21.72
N VAL A 36 -8.56 29.41 21.96
CA VAL A 36 -8.69 27.94 21.94
C VAL A 36 -8.15 27.38 20.64
N HIS A 37 -8.65 27.89 19.51
CA HIS A 37 -8.18 27.50 18.19
C HIS A 37 -6.67 27.73 18.06
N ARG A 38 -6.16 28.88 18.47
CA ARG A 38 -4.73 29.19 18.37
C ARG A 38 -3.85 28.19 19.14
N PHE A 39 -4.27 27.75 20.32
CA PHE A 39 -3.51 26.77 21.11
C PHE A 39 -3.66 25.35 20.55
N LEU A 40 -4.87 24.95 20.19
CA LEU A 40 -5.13 23.62 19.64
C LEU A 40 -4.49 23.42 18.25
N THR A 41 -4.25 24.48 17.47
CA THR A 41 -3.50 24.38 16.21
C THR A 41 -2.01 24.69 16.31
N ASP A 42 -1.44 24.75 17.53
CA ASP A 42 0.00 24.99 17.73
C ASP A 42 0.73 23.69 18.09
N PHE A 43 1.74 23.33 17.28
CA PHE A 43 2.49 22.09 17.47
C PHE A 43 3.22 22.02 18.82
N GLU A 44 3.82 23.13 19.27
CA GLU A 44 4.60 23.15 20.51
C GLU A 44 3.69 22.97 21.73
N PHE A 45 2.50 23.58 21.71
CA PHE A 45 1.49 23.35 22.74
C PHE A 45 1.04 21.88 22.79
N MET A 46 0.67 21.31 21.65
CA MET A 46 0.23 19.92 21.58
C MET A 46 1.32 18.94 22.03
N GLN A 47 2.57 19.16 21.58
CA GLN A 47 3.68 18.31 21.98
C GLN A 47 4.00 18.45 23.47
N ALA A 48 3.93 19.66 24.03
CA ALA A 48 4.12 19.88 25.46
C ALA A 48 3.01 19.20 26.28
N LYS A 49 1.74 19.33 25.86
CA LYS A 49 0.59 18.72 26.56
C LYS A 49 0.67 17.19 26.53
N ILE A 50 0.94 16.58 25.38
CA ILE A 50 1.11 15.12 25.26
C ILE A 50 2.27 14.63 26.13
N LYS A 51 3.39 15.36 26.17
CA LYS A 51 4.55 15.01 27.00
C LYS A 51 4.26 15.10 28.50
N ALA A 52 3.51 16.08 28.95
CA ALA A 52 3.19 16.27 30.37
C ALA A 52 2.03 15.39 30.84
N VAL A 53 0.88 15.48 30.17
CA VAL A 53 -0.42 14.96 30.66
C VAL A 53 -0.92 13.77 29.83
N GLY A 54 -0.38 13.55 28.63
CA GLY A 54 -0.77 12.46 27.73
C GLY A 54 -1.75 12.89 26.63
N ILE A 55 -1.94 12.00 25.65
CA ILE A 55 -2.77 12.26 24.47
C ILE A 55 -4.26 12.31 24.80
N GLN A 56 -4.73 11.54 25.78
CA GLN A 56 -6.13 11.52 26.19
C GLN A 56 -6.60 12.90 26.66
N ALA A 57 -5.80 13.58 27.49
CA ALA A 57 -6.10 14.93 27.95
C ALA A 57 -6.20 15.94 26.79
N LEU A 58 -5.41 15.76 25.72
CA LEU A 58 -5.52 16.58 24.53
C LEU A 58 -6.79 16.24 23.75
N ILE A 59 -7.16 14.96 23.58
CA ILE A 59 -8.40 14.56 22.90
C ILE A 59 -9.63 15.15 23.60
N GLU A 60 -9.65 15.13 24.93
CA GLU A 60 -10.75 15.72 25.70
C GLU A 60 -10.83 17.25 25.53
N ASP A 61 -9.70 17.95 25.39
CA ASP A 61 -9.71 19.39 25.07
C ASP A 61 -10.43 19.68 23.75
N TYR A 62 -10.20 18.86 22.73
CA TYR A 62 -10.90 18.97 21.46
C TYR A 62 -12.40 18.72 21.61
N GLN A 63 -12.79 17.73 22.42
CA GLN A 63 -14.20 17.40 22.69
C GLN A 63 -14.96 18.51 23.42
N ARG A 64 -14.26 19.38 24.16
CA ARG A 64 -14.85 20.52 24.89
C ARG A 64 -15.21 21.70 23.99
N VAL A 65 -14.72 21.77 22.74
CA VAL A 65 -14.93 22.93 21.88
C VAL A 65 -16.35 22.93 21.29
N GLU A 66 -17.18 23.87 21.72
CA GLU A 66 -18.48 24.13 21.09
C GLU A 66 -18.31 24.48 19.60
N HIS A 67 -19.14 23.89 18.74
CA HIS A 67 -19.08 24.02 17.27
C HIS A 67 -17.88 23.37 16.55
N LEU A 68 -17.20 22.40 17.18
CA LEU A 68 -16.13 21.63 16.55
C LEU A 68 -16.50 21.05 15.17
N GLU A 69 -17.77 20.67 14.97
CA GLU A 69 -18.28 20.16 13.69
C GLU A 69 -18.12 21.15 12.53
N THR A 70 -18.17 22.45 12.81
CA THR A 70 -18.06 23.53 11.81
C THR A 70 -16.62 23.91 11.51
N ASP A 71 -15.67 23.62 12.41
CA ASP A 71 -14.25 23.88 12.20
C ASP A 71 -13.55 22.64 11.64
N GLU A 72 -13.41 22.61 10.31
CA GLU A 72 -12.71 21.53 9.61
C GLU A 72 -11.30 21.27 10.15
N THR A 73 -10.56 22.31 10.55
CA THR A 73 -9.18 22.15 10.99
C THR A 73 -9.12 21.40 12.30
N LEU A 74 -9.90 21.85 13.30
CA LEU A 74 -9.92 21.22 14.61
C LEU A 74 -10.50 19.81 14.56
N ARG A 75 -11.50 19.57 13.71
CA ARG A 75 -12.07 18.23 13.47
C ARG A 75 -11.04 17.26 12.87
N LEU A 76 -10.27 17.69 11.86
CA LEU A 76 -9.19 16.86 11.28
C LEU A 76 -8.11 16.54 12.32
N LEU A 77 -7.74 17.51 13.16
CA LEU A 77 -6.75 17.32 14.22
C LEU A 77 -7.24 16.37 15.30
N GLN A 78 -8.46 16.56 15.82
CA GLN A 78 -9.07 15.64 16.78
C GLN A 78 -9.04 14.20 16.25
N ARG A 79 -9.51 13.99 15.03
CA ARG A 79 -9.55 12.66 14.43
C ARG A 79 -8.15 12.09 14.19
N THR A 80 -7.17 12.94 13.92
CA THR A 80 -5.75 12.52 13.83
C THR A 80 -5.27 11.96 15.16
N PHE A 81 -5.59 12.64 16.27
CA PHE A 81 -5.19 12.19 17.61
C PHE A 81 -5.89 10.90 18.02
N GLU A 82 -7.18 10.74 17.72
CA GLU A 82 -7.89 9.48 17.95
C GLU A 82 -7.27 8.31 17.18
N LEU A 83 -6.90 8.51 15.90
CA LEU A 83 -6.25 7.49 15.08
C LEU A 83 -4.82 7.16 15.56
N SER A 84 -4.16 8.12 16.22
CA SER A 84 -2.78 8.00 16.69
C SER A 84 -2.66 7.72 18.20
N ASP A 85 -3.78 7.54 18.92
CA ASP A 85 -3.80 7.38 20.38
C ASP A 85 -2.87 6.26 20.87
N HIS A 86 -3.04 5.05 20.32
CA HIS A 86 -2.20 3.90 20.65
C HIS A 86 -0.70 4.14 20.45
N VAL A 87 -0.32 4.86 19.39
CA VAL A 87 1.09 5.17 19.10
C VAL A 87 1.63 6.21 20.07
N LEU A 88 0.88 7.29 20.29
CA LEU A 88 1.33 8.41 21.11
C LEU A 88 1.32 8.10 22.62
N ASN A 89 0.53 7.10 23.04
CA ASN A 89 0.63 6.53 24.39
C ASN A 89 1.91 5.72 24.59
N GLN A 90 2.40 5.03 23.55
CA GLN A 90 3.65 4.27 23.60
C GLN A 90 4.89 5.16 23.43
N ASP A 91 4.88 6.04 22.44
CA ASP A 91 5.98 6.96 22.14
C ASP A 91 5.47 8.36 21.78
N ARG A 92 5.57 9.26 22.76
CA ARG A 92 5.14 10.66 22.68
C ARG A 92 5.96 11.49 21.69
N ASN A 93 7.12 11.00 21.23
CA ASN A 93 7.94 11.73 20.26
C ASN A 93 7.47 11.52 18.81
N GLN A 94 6.58 10.56 18.53
CA GLN A 94 6.08 10.29 17.18
C GLN A 94 5.03 11.29 16.67
N LEU A 95 4.65 12.29 17.48
CA LEU A 95 3.62 13.28 17.12
C LEU A 95 3.84 13.90 15.74
N ALA A 96 5.09 14.29 15.43
CA ALA A 96 5.39 14.89 14.14
C ALA A 96 5.18 13.90 12.99
N SER A 97 5.67 12.66 13.11
CA SER A 97 5.50 11.62 12.07
C SER A 97 4.02 11.29 11.86
N GLN A 98 3.25 11.19 12.95
CA GLN A 98 1.82 10.90 12.91
C GLN A 98 1.02 12.03 12.25
N LEU A 99 1.31 13.30 12.57
CA LEU A 99 0.68 14.45 11.92
C LEU A 99 1.00 14.47 10.43
N TRP A 100 2.28 14.32 10.05
CA TRP A 100 2.68 14.32 8.63
C TRP A 100 2.06 13.16 7.86
N GLY A 101 2.05 11.95 8.40
CA GLY A 101 1.57 10.78 7.66
C GLY A 101 0.06 10.78 7.40
N ARG A 102 -0.71 11.40 8.30
CA ARG A 102 -2.18 11.43 8.23
C ARG A 102 -2.74 12.69 7.59
N LEU A 103 -2.10 13.84 7.76
CA LEU A 103 -2.63 15.14 7.31
C LEU A 103 -2.07 15.64 5.98
N LEU A 104 -1.11 14.93 5.36
CA LEU A 104 -0.51 15.39 4.11
C LEU A 104 -1.53 15.49 2.96
N SER A 105 -2.59 14.67 2.97
CA SER A 105 -3.71 14.76 2.02
C SER A 105 -4.58 16.02 2.20
N HIS A 106 -4.40 16.75 3.31
CA HIS A 106 -5.14 17.96 3.65
C HIS A 106 -4.26 19.22 3.60
N GLU A 107 -3.13 19.18 2.88
CA GLU A 107 -2.19 20.32 2.78
C GLU A 107 -2.78 21.57 2.11
N ASN A 108 -3.90 21.44 1.41
CA ASN A 108 -4.67 22.56 0.87
C ASN A 108 -5.25 23.48 1.97
N ASN A 109 -5.41 22.98 3.21
CA ASN A 109 -5.82 23.80 4.34
C ASN A 109 -4.59 24.57 4.89
N PRO A 110 -4.59 25.93 4.84
CA PRO A 110 -3.43 26.74 5.24
C PRO A 110 -2.99 26.53 6.69
N LYS A 111 -3.93 26.26 7.60
CA LYS A 111 -3.63 26.02 9.02
C LYS A 111 -2.96 24.67 9.23
N ILE A 112 -3.42 23.63 8.53
CA ILE A 112 -2.78 22.31 8.54
C ILE A 112 -1.38 22.40 7.94
N GLN A 113 -1.22 23.08 6.80
CA GLN A 113 0.09 23.29 6.19
C GLN A 113 1.05 24.01 7.15
N GLN A 114 0.58 25.08 7.81
CA GLN A 114 1.36 25.81 8.80
C GLN A 114 1.76 24.92 9.99
N LEU A 115 0.84 24.10 10.50
CA LEU A 115 1.09 23.16 11.59
C LEU A 115 2.15 22.12 11.20
N LEU A 116 2.04 21.52 10.02
CA LEU A 116 3.01 20.52 9.52
C LEU A 116 4.41 21.13 9.37
N GLN A 117 4.50 22.36 8.87
CA GLN A 117 5.78 23.08 8.79
C GLN A 117 6.32 23.44 10.18
N GLN A 118 5.46 23.81 11.14
CA GLN A 118 5.87 24.00 12.54
C GLN A 118 6.41 22.70 13.13
N ALA A 119 5.71 21.58 12.95
CA ALA A 119 6.14 20.25 13.40
C ALA A 119 7.54 19.90 12.90
N LYS A 120 7.80 20.14 11.60
CA LYS A 120 9.11 19.93 10.97
C LYS A 120 10.20 20.82 11.58
N ARG A 121 9.92 22.10 11.82
CA ARG A 121 10.87 23.06 12.41
C ARG A 121 11.17 22.79 13.88
N CYS A 122 10.21 22.22 14.60
CA CYS A 122 10.33 21.93 16.03
C CYS A 122 11.06 20.61 16.33
N GLN A 123 11.33 19.77 15.33
CA GLN A 123 12.11 18.55 15.54
C GLN A 123 13.60 18.87 15.74
N THR A 124 14.12 18.49 16.90
CA THR A 124 15.53 18.65 17.29
C THR A 124 16.33 17.36 17.23
N SER A 125 15.66 16.20 17.19
CA SER A 125 16.24 14.88 16.99
C SER A 125 15.94 14.33 15.59
N PRO A 126 16.75 13.40 15.06
CA PRO A 126 16.41 12.67 13.84
C PRO A 126 15.05 11.99 13.98
N TRP A 127 14.24 12.05 12.92
CA TRP A 127 12.89 11.47 12.85
C TRP A 127 12.55 11.13 11.41
N LEU A 128 11.65 10.17 11.21
CA LEU A 128 11.15 9.79 9.89
C LEU A 128 9.97 10.69 9.50
N ARG A 129 10.13 11.44 8.41
CA ARG A 129 9.09 12.30 7.86
C ARG A 129 8.44 11.65 6.63
N PRO A 130 7.14 11.34 6.66
CA PRO A 130 6.38 10.97 5.47
C PRO A 130 6.48 12.01 4.35
N THR A 131 6.78 11.55 3.14
CA THR A 131 6.84 12.39 1.91
C THR A 131 5.58 12.27 1.06
N VAL A 132 4.78 11.24 1.28
CA VAL A 132 3.47 10.98 0.68
C VAL A 132 2.49 10.57 1.79
N PRO A 133 1.16 10.78 1.60
CA PRO A 133 0.17 10.28 2.56
C PRO A 133 0.32 8.76 2.68
N ASN A 134 0.69 8.28 3.88
CA ASN A 134 1.06 6.88 4.10
C ASN A 134 0.37 6.26 5.32
N LEU A 135 -0.43 7.06 6.04
CA LEU A 135 -1.24 6.62 7.15
C LEU A 135 -2.69 6.99 6.88
N THR A 136 -3.64 6.25 7.45
CA THR A 136 -5.07 6.54 7.33
C THR A 136 -5.36 8.01 7.63
N PRO A 137 -5.87 8.80 6.67
CA PRO A 137 -6.11 10.22 6.88
C PRO A 137 -7.33 10.44 7.79
N PRO A 138 -7.33 11.50 8.60
CA PRO A 138 -8.47 11.85 9.42
C PRO A 138 -9.62 12.30 8.52
N GLY A 139 -10.83 11.79 8.78
CA GLY A 139 -11.98 12.04 7.89
C GLY A 139 -11.98 11.17 6.63
N GLY A 140 -10.94 10.37 6.38
CA GLY A 140 -11.00 9.25 5.46
C GLY A 140 -11.87 8.16 6.05
N ALA A 141 -13.18 8.23 5.83
CA ALA A 141 -14.04 7.08 6.06
C ALA A 141 -13.59 5.94 5.14
N LEU A 142 -13.83 4.70 5.55
CA LEU A 142 -13.98 3.59 4.62
C LEU A 142 -14.88 4.09 3.48
N ILE A 143 -14.31 4.36 2.31
CA ILE A 143 -15.03 4.95 1.19
C ILE A 143 -16.19 4.02 0.83
N ARG A 144 -15.90 2.71 0.81
CA ARG A 144 -16.90 1.67 0.60
C ARG A 144 -16.40 0.28 0.99
N THR A 145 -17.30 -0.56 1.46
CA THR A 145 -17.13 -2.02 1.48
C THR A 145 -17.82 -2.61 0.26
N LEU A 146 -17.08 -3.33 -0.57
CA LEU A 146 -17.65 -4.08 -1.70
C LEU A 146 -18.02 -5.49 -1.22
N VAL A 147 -19.32 -5.69 -0.95
CA VAL A 147 -19.85 -6.99 -0.49
C VAL A 147 -20.42 -7.76 -1.68
N GLY A 148 -20.04 -9.03 -1.83
CA GLY A 148 -20.68 -9.90 -2.82
C GLY A 148 -19.96 -11.20 -3.14
N HIS A 149 -18.68 -11.36 -2.77
CA HIS A 149 -18.04 -12.67 -2.77
C HIS A 149 -18.53 -13.52 -1.58
N SER A 150 -18.69 -14.83 -1.80
CA SER A 150 -19.07 -15.79 -0.75
C SER A 150 -17.88 -16.53 -0.13
N GLY A 151 -16.66 -16.26 -0.62
CA GLY A 151 -15.40 -16.77 -0.08
C GLY A 151 -14.35 -15.67 0.06
N SER A 152 -13.20 -16.00 0.64
CA SER A 152 -12.07 -15.09 0.79
C SER A 152 -11.66 -14.49 -0.56
N VAL A 153 -11.30 -13.21 -0.57
CA VAL A 153 -10.76 -12.52 -1.75
C VAL A 153 -9.23 -12.60 -1.68
N ASN A 154 -8.59 -13.22 -2.68
CA ASN A 154 -7.13 -13.40 -2.68
C ASN A 154 -6.40 -12.33 -3.48
N ALA A 155 -7.03 -11.83 -4.54
CA ALA A 155 -6.38 -10.93 -5.46
C ALA A 155 -7.32 -9.82 -5.89
N VAL A 156 -6.75 -8.62 -6.04
CA VAL A 156 -7.45 -7.44 -6.53
C VAL A 156 -6.57 -6.69 -7.51
N ALA A 157 -7.19 -6.08 -8.53
CA ALA A 157 -6.54 -5.18 -9.46
C ALA A 157 -7.46 -3.99 -9.78
N ILE A 158 -6.88 -2.82 -10.01
CA ILE A 158 -7.60 -1.60 -10.40
C ILE A 158 -7.26 -1.28 -11.85
N THR A 159 -8.25 -0.88 -12.64
CA THR A 159 -8.01 -0.48 -14.03
C THR A 159 -7.14 0.78 -14.09
N PRO A 160 -6.32 0.97 -15.14
CA PRO A 160 -5.45 2.14 -15.26
C PRO A 160 -6.18 3.50 -15.21
N ASP A 161 -7.42 3.55 -15.71
CA ASP A 161 -8.30 4.72 -15.64
C ASP A 161 -8.94 4.95 -14.26
N SER A 162 -8.62 4.08 -13.27
CA SER A 162 -9.16 4.07 -11.91
C SER A 162 -10.69 3.97 -11.82
N SER A 163 -11.36 3.51 -12.88
CA SER A 163 -12.82 3.42 -12.92
C SER A 163 -13.38 2.11 -12.36
N LYS A 164 -12.62 1.00 -12.48
CA LYS A 164 -13.07 -0.34 -12.09
C LYS A 164 -12.07 -1.03 -11.17
N LEU A 165 -12.61 -1.92 -10.33
CA LEU A 165 -11.84 -2.89 -9.56
C LEU A 165 -12.23 -4.30 -9.99
N VAL A 166 -11.24 -5.19 -10.07
CA VAL A 166 -11.44 -6.61 -10.31
C VAL A 166 -10.99 -7.38 -9.07
N SER A 167 -11.76 -8.37 -8.64
CA SER A 167 -11.44 -9.23 -7.49
C SER A 167 -11.58 -10.71 -7.82
N GLY A 168 -10.60 -11.52 -7.45
CA GLY A 168 -10.63 -13.00 -7.53
C GLY A 168 -10.78 -13.64 -6.15
N SER A 169 -11.56 -14.72 -6.05
CA SER A 169 -11.99 -15.28 -4.76
C SER A 169 -12.00 -16.82 -4.69
N TRP A 170 -12.09 -17.33 -3.46
CA TRP A 170 -12.37 -18.72 -3.08
C TRP A 170 -13.77 -19.20 -3.47
N ASP A 171 -14.66 -18.31 -3.89
CA ASP A 171 -15.95 -18.71 -4.48
C ASP A 171 -15.86 -19.08 -5.97
N ASN A 172 -14.63 -19.25 -6.48
CA ASN A 172 -14.29 -19.60 -7.86
C ASN A 172 -14.71 -18.54 -8.90
N THR A 173 -15.09 -17.34 -8.45
CA THR A 173 -15.51 -16.26 -9.35
C THR A 173 -14.52 -15.11 -9.38
N ILE A 174 -14.61 -14.35 -10.47
CA ILE A 174 -14.02 -13.03 -10.59
C ILE A 174 -15.14 -12.03 -10.69
N LYS A 175 -15.08 -10.95 -9.91
CA LYS A 175 -16.06 -9.86 -9.96
C LYS A 175 -15.41 -8.58 -10.43
N VAL A 176 -16.14 -7.84 -11.26
CA VAL A 176 -15.76 -6.50 -11.70
C VAL A 176 -16.70 -5.51 -11.05
N TRP A 177 -16.15 -4.45 -10.48
CA TRP A 177 -16.86 -3.46 -9.69
C TRP A 177 -16.62 -2.07 -10.28
N ASP A 178 -17.66 -1.25 -10.28
CA ASP A 178 -17.53 0.19 -10.51
C ASP A 178 -17.03 0.84 -9.22
N LEU A 179 -15.86 1.48 -9.25
CA LEU A 179 -15.26 2.04 -8.03
C LEU A 179 -16.02 3.25 -7.49
N ALA A 180 -16.66 4.04 -8.35
CA ALA A 180 -17.41 5.23 -7.96
C ALA A 180 -18.68 4.88 -7.16
N SER A 181 -19.50 3.96 -7.70
CA SER A 181 -20.77 3.54 -7.10
C SER A 181 -20.66 2.34 -6.18
N GLY A 182 -19.60 1.53 -6.33
CA GLY A 182 -19.42 0.24 -5.68
C GLY A 182 -20.32 -0.88 -6.19
N LYS A 183 -21.00 -0.66 -7.32
CA LYS A 183 -21.87 -1.68 -7.90
C LYS A 183 -21.02 -2.75 -8.55
N GLN A 184 -21.40 -4.01 -8.37
CA GLN A 184 -20.87 -5.11 -9.16
C GLN A 184 -21.37 -4.97 -10.60
N LEU A 185 -20.46 -4.85 -11.55
CA LEU A 185 -20.72 -4.75 -12.99
C LEU A 185 -20.82 -6.13 -13.64
N LEU A 186 -19.87 -7.02 -13.33
CA LEU A 186 -19.77 -8.35 -13.94
C LEU A 186 -19.43 -9.42 -12.89
N THR A 187 -19.81 -10.67 -13.17
CA THR A 187 -19.31 -11.87 -12.48
C THR A 187 -18.89 -12.88 -13.53
N LEU A 188 -17.61 -13.26 -13.53
CA LEU A 188 -17.02 -14.26 -14.41
C LEU A 188 -16.92 -15.58 -13.62
N ARG A 189 -17.46 -16.67 -14.17
CA ARG A 189 -17.65 -17.96 -13.46
C ARG A 189 -16.96 -19.14 -14.15
N GLU A 190 -15.98 -18.86 -15.02
CA GLU A 190 -15.37 -19.88 -15.88
C GLU A 190 -14.29 -20.73 -15.18
N HIS A 191 -13.79 -20.29 -14.02
CA HIS A 191 -12.85 -21.08 -13.22
C HIS A 191 -13.58 -22.16 -12.42
N ASN A 192 -12.99 -23.35 -12.36
CA ASN A 192 -13.54 -24.50 -11.64
C ASN A 192 -13.06 -24.58 -10.19
N SER A 193 -12.13 -23.71 -9.80
CA SER A 193 -11.52 -23.67 -8.47
C SER A 193 -11.18 -22.23 -8.08
N VAL A 194 -10.54 -22.07 -6.92
CA VAL A 194 -10.19 -20.79 -6.31
C VAL A 194 -9.40 -19.92 -7.28
N VAL A 195 -9.75 -18.64 -7.39
CA VAL A 195 -8.97 -17.65 -8.14
C VAL A 195 -7.90 -17.06 -7.22
N MET A 196 -6.64 -17.24 -7.58
CA MET A 196 -5.48 -16.90 -6.75
C MET A 196 -4.85 -15.57 -7.14
N ALA A 197 -4.85 -15.23 -8.44
CA ALA A 197 -4.22 -14.03 -8.94
C ALA A 197 -5.06 -13.39 -10.05
N VAL A 198 -5.05 -12.06 -10.13
CA VAL A 198 -5.68 -11.28 -11.22
C VAL A 198 -4.73 -10.18 -11.67
N ALA A 199 -4.72 -9.89 -12.97
CA ALA A 199 -3.96 -8.77 -13.55
C ALA A 199 -4.76 -8.11 -14.68
N ILE A 200 -4.62 -6.80 -14.82
CA ILE A 200 -5.29 -6.00 -15.86
C ILE A 200 -4.22 -5.48 -16.81
N SER A 201 -4.50 -5.50 -18.12
CA SER A 201 -3.58 -4.99 -19.11
C SER A 201 -3.38 -3.47 -18.97
N PRO A 202 -2.23 -2.92 -19.39
CA PRO A 202 -1.93 -1.48 -19.28
C PRO A 202 -2.92 -0.55 -20.00
N ASP A 203 -3.60 -1.04 -21.03
CA ASP A 203 -4.67 -0.32 -21.74
C ASP A 203 -6.06 -0.48 -21.08
N GLY A 204 -6.16 -1.30 -20.02
CA GLY A 204 -7.40 -1.60 -19.30
C GLY A 204 -8.38 -2.50 -20.06
N SER A 205 -8.01 -3.07 -21.21
CA SER A 205 -8.93 -3.82 -22.08
C SER A 205 -9.05 -5.29 -21.73
N LYS A 206 -7.97 -5.90 -21.22
CA LYS A 206 -7.89 -7.33 -20.90
C LYS A 206 -7.73 -7.55 -19.40
N LEU A 207 -8.33 -8.62 -18.94
CA LEU A 207 -8.13 -9.20 -17.62
C LEU A 207 -7.51 -10.58 -17.79
N VAL A 208 -6.55 -10.94 -16.94
CA VAL A 208 -6.01 -12.28 -16.82
C VAL A 208 -6.14 -12.75 -15.37
N SER A 209 -6.35 -14.04 -15.14
CA SER A 209 -6.26 -14.63 -13.81
C SER A 209 -5.68 -16.02 -13.81
N GLY A 210 -5.00 -16.34 -12.70
CA GLY A 210 -4.53 -17.68 -12.35
C GLY A 210 -5.41 -18.31 -11.27
N SER A 211 -5.61 -19.62 -11.36
CA SER A 211 -6.49 -20.38 -10.47
C SER A 211 -5.87 -21.70 -10.02
N ASN A 212 -6.41 -22.24 -8.94
CA ASN A 212 -6.21 -23.60 -8.45
C ASN A 212 -6.93 -24.67 -9.32
N ASP A 213 -7.44 -24.32 -10.50
CA ASP A 213 -7.85 -25.29 -11.51
C ASP A 213 -6.75 -25.52 -12.56
N ASN A 214 -5.55 -25.04 -12.26
CA ASN A 214 -4.33 -25.09 -13.05
C ASN A 214 -4.41 -24.34 -14.39
N THR A 215 -5.46 -23.54 -14.59
CA THR A 215 -5.63 -22.75 -15.80
C THR A 215 -5.31 -21.29 -15.57
N ILE A 216 -4.86 -20.65 -16.64
CA ILE A 216 -4.85 -19.20 -16.74
C ILE A 216 -5.89 -18.81 -17.78
N LYS A 217 -6.77 -17.89 -17.42
CA LYS A 217 -7.81 -17.41 -18.33
C LYS A 217 -7.61 -15.94 -18.61
N ALA A 218 -7.97 -15.54 -19.82
CA ALA A 218 -7.98 -14.14 -20.25
C ALA A 218 -9.37 -13.73 -20.70
N TRP A 219 -9.79 -12.52 -20.39
CA TRP A 219 -11.10 -11.96 -20.74
C TRP A 219 -10.97 -10.58 -21.35
N ASP A 220 -11.91 -10.25 -22.23
CA ASP A 220 -12.21 -8.88 -22.60
C ASP A 220 -13.00 -8.23 -21.46
N LEU A 221 -12.43 -7.20 -20.83
CA LEU A 221 -12.99 -6.59 -19.62
C LEU A 221 -14.27 -5.78 -19.91
N ALA A 222 -14.48 -5.36 -21.17
CA ALA A 222 -15.67 -4.62 -21.57
C ALA A 222 -16.90 -5.52 -21.70
N SER A 223 -16.76 -6.68 -22.35
CA SER A 223 -17.85 -7.62 -22.62
C SER A 223 -17.95 -8.76 -21.60
N GLY A 224 -16.88 -9.02 -20.83
CA GLY A 224 -16.77 -10.17 -19.94
C GLY A 224 -16.57 -11.50 -20.68
N LYS A 225 -16.32 -11.48 -21.99
CA LYS A 225 -16.10 -12.71 -22.78
C LYS A 225 -14.71 -13.25 -22.53
N GLN A 226 -14.62 -14.57 -22.34
CA GLN A 226 -13.34 -15.27 -22.30
C GLN A 226 -12.68 -15.21 -23.69
N LEU A 227 -11.45 -14.72 -23.74
CA LEU A 227 -10.60 -14.65 -24.93
C LEU A 227 -9.76 -15.92 -25.06
N PHE A 228 -9.10 -16.33 -23.97
CA PHE A 228 -8.21 -17.47 -23.96
C PHE A 228 -8.38 -18.31 -22.70
N ASN A 229 -8.18 -19.62 -22.85
CA ASN A 229 -7.98 -20.57 -21.77
C ASN A 229 -6.60 -21.20 -21.99
N LEU A 230 -5.62 -20.71 -21.24
CA LEU A 230 -4.22 -21.09 -21.34
C LEU A 230 -3.97 -22.24 -20.35
N GLY A 231 -3.98 -23.47 -20.88
CA GLY A 231 -3.52 -24.67 -20.17
C GLY A 231 -2.02 -24.89 -20.43
N GLY A 232 -1.34 -25.52 -19.48
CA GLY A 232 0.10 -25.78 -19.57
C GLY A 232 0.80 -25.98 -18.24
N HIS A 233 0.10 -25.76 -17.13
CA HIS A 233 0.44 -26.22 -15.79
C HIS A 233 -0.38 -27.50 -15.56
N ASP A 234 -0.03 -28.57 -16.27
CA ASP A 234 -0.96 -29.69 -16.53
C ASP A 234 -0.77 -30.87 -15.55
N ASP A 235 0.10 -30.76 -14.54
CA ASP A 235 0.22 -31.79 -13.51
C ASP A 235 -0.85 -31.59 -12.42
N HIS A 236 -1.23 -32.70 -11.78
CA HIS A 236 -2.21 -32.69 -10.71
C HIS A 236 -1.60 -31.92 -9.53
N ASP A 237 -2.22 -30.80 -9.14
CA ASP A 237 -1.79 -29.85 -8.09
C ASP A 237 -0.93 -28.63 -8.50
N ASP A 238 -0.88 -28.30 -9.80
CA ASP A 238 -0.20 -27.10 -10.31
C ASP A 238 -1.02 -25.79 -10.17
N LEU A 239 -1.17 -25.33 -8.92
CA LEU A 239 -1.72 -24.03 -8.53
C LEU A 239 -1.03 -22.86 -9.24
N VAL A 240 -1.79 -22.04 -9.97
CA VAL A 240 -1.26 -20.79 -10.53
C VAL A 240 -1.38 -19.67 -9.50
N TRP A 241 -0.29 -19.41 -8.77
CA TRP A 241 -0.22 -18.44 -7.68
C TRP A 241 -0.10 -16.99 -8.13
N ALA A 242 0.55 -16.75 -9.27
CA ALA A 242 0.89 -15.39 -9.68
C ALA A 242 0.75 -15.20 -11.19
N VAL A 243 0.25 -14.02 -11.58
CA VAL A 243 0.18 -13.58 -12.98
C VAL A 243 0.61 -12.13 -13.10
N ALA A 244 1.32 -11.79 -14.16
CA ALA A 244 1.71 -10.42 -14.50
C ALA A 244 1.63 -10.18 -16.00
N ILE A 245 1.17 -8.99 -16.41
CA ILE A 245 1.09 -8.59 -17.82
C ILE A 245 2.22 -7.60 -18.12
N SER A 246 2.87 -7.76 -19.26
CA SER A 246 3.95 -6.86 -19.67
C SER A 246 3.44 -5.43 -19.90
N PRO A 247 4.32 -4.42 -19.79
CA PRO A 247 3.95 -3.01 -19.98
C PRO A 247 3.38 -2.68 -21.38
N ASP A 248 3.70 -3.48 -22.40
CA ASP A 248 3.13 -3.37 -23.75
C ASP A 248 1.77 -4.08 -23.91
N GLY A 249 1.33 -4.84 -22.91
CA GLY A 249 0.09 -5.62 -22.93
C GLY A 249 0.11 -6.87 -23.82
N LEU A 250 1.29 -7.25 -24.35
CA LEU A 250 1.42 -8.33 -25.34
C LEU A 250 1.83 -9.67 -24.74
N LYS A 251 2.56 -9.66 -23.62
CA LYS A 251 3.03 -10.86 -22.93
C LYS A 251 2.36 -10.99 -21.57
N LEU A 252 2.20 -12.23 -21.15
CA LEU A 252 1.76 -12.62 -19.82
C LEU A 252 2.81 -13.55 -19.23
N VAL A 253 3.12 -13.35 -17.96
CA VAL A 253 3.98 -14.23 -17.17
C VAL A 253 3.13 -14.87 -16.08
N SER A 254 3.20 -16.19 -15.94
CA SER A 254 2.57 -16.94 -14.86
C SER A 254 3.62 -17.65 -14.03
N GLY A 255 3.42 -17.70 -12.71
CA GLY A 255 4.18 -18.55 -11.78
C GLY A 255 3.23 -19.52 -11.08
N ALA A 256 3.64 -20.78 -10.97
CA ALA A 256 2.83 -21.84 -10.37
C ALA A 256 3.60 -22.69 -9.35
N SER A 257 2.90 -23.65 -8.73
CA SER A 257 3.51 -24.68 -7.87
C SER A 257 4.29 -25.75 -8.63
N ASP A 258 4.21 -25.78 -9.97
CA ASP A 258 4.97 -26.70 -10.85
C ASP A 258 6.46 -26.31 -11.01
N ASN A 259 6.95 -25.42 -10.14
CA ASN A 259 8.28 -24.82 -10.17
C ASN A 259 8.58 -24.02 -11.44
N THR A 260 7.60 -23.78 -12.33
CA THR A 260 7.82 -23.12 -13.60
C THR A 260 7.21 -21.72 -13.65
N ILE A 261 7.91 -20.87 -14.39
CA ILE A 261 7.39 -19.59 -14.85
C ILE A 261 7.13 -19.73 -16.34
N LYS A 262 5.91 -19.50 -16.80
CA LYS A 262 5.58 -19.59 -18.23
C LYS A 262 5.28 -18.20 -18.78
N VAL A 263 5.79 -17.95 -19.98
CA VAL A 263 5.53 -16.72 -20.74
C VAL A 263 4.58 -17.05 -21.87
N TRP A 264 3.53 -16.25 -22.01
CA TRP A 264 2.45 -16.43 -22.96
C TRP A 264 2.29 -15.20 -23.83
N ASP A 265 1.89 -15.42 -25.07
CA ASP A 265 1.50 -14.37 -26.00
C ASP A 265 -0.01 -14.09 -25.82
N LEU A 266 -0.36 -12.87 -25.42
CA LEU A 266 -1.74 -12.42 -25.18
C LEU A 266 -2.50 -12.03 -26.45
N VAL A 267 -1.89 -12.18 -27.64
CA VAL A 267 -2.54 -11.97 -28.94
C VAL A 267 -2.99 -13.29 -29.53
N THR A 268 -2.16 -14.33 -29.40
CA THR A 268 -2.36 -15.66 -29.99
C THR A 268 -2.78 -16.71 -28.97
N GLY A 269 -2.60 -16.45 -27.67
CA GLY A 269 -2.85 -17.41 -26.59
C GLY A 269 -1.84 -18.56 -26.57
N LYS A 270 -0.66 -18.40 -27.18
CA LYS A 270 0.36 -19.46 -27.24
C LYS A 270 1.43 -19.26 -26.17
N LYS A 271 1.93 -20.37 -25.63
CA LYS A 271 3.13 -20.38 -24.78
C LYS A 271 4.35 -20.02 -25.63
N LEU A 272 5.08 -18.99 -25.20
CA LEU A 272 6.32 -18.51 -25.81
C LEU A 272 7.55 -19.17 -25.17
N LEU A 273 7.61 -19.15 -23.84
CA LEU A 273 8.77 -19.61 -23.07
C LEU A 273 8.31 -20.35 -21.82
N SER A 274 9.15 -21.27 -21.34
CA SER A 274 9.04 -21.89 -20.03
C SER A 274 10.38 -21.71 -19.33
N LEU A 275 10.38 -21.03 -18.19
CA LEU A 275 11.53 -20.78 -17.34
C LEU A 275 11.41 -21.75 -16.16
N SER A 276 12.33 -22.68 -16.04
CA SER A 276 12.33 -23.68 -14.98
C SER A 276 13.75 -24.13 -14.71
N GLU A 277 14.08 -24.37 -13.44
CA GLU A 277 15.29 -25.09 -13.07
C GLU A 277 14.98 -26.58 -12.87
N TYR A 278 15.98 -27.43 -13.08
CA TYR A 278 15.85 -28.89 -13.06
C TYR A 278 15.98 -29.51 -11.67
N SER A 279 15.94 -28.73 -10.59
CA SER A 279 16.22 -29.29 -9.26
C SER A 279 15.45 -28.61 -8.14
N VAL A 280 14.65 -29.42 -7.46
CA VAL A 280 13.89 -29.21 -6.21
C VAL A 280 12.44 -28.71 -6.42
N GLU A 281 11.49 -29.36 -5.75
CA GLU A 281 10.07 -28.97 -5.69
C GLU A 281 9.92 -27.67 -4.88
N HIS A 282 9.42 -26.60 -5.52
CA HIS A 282 9.18 -25.30 -4.91
C HIS A 282 8.09 -24.50 -5.66
N SER A 283 7.30 -23.70 -4.95
CA SER A 283 6.26 -22.88 -5.58
C SER A 283 6.75 -21.48 -5.93
N ILE A 284 6.35 -20.98 -7.11
CA ILE A 284 6.54 -19.58 -7.47
C ILE A 284 5.39 -18.76 -6.89
N ASN A 285 5.64 -18.10 -5.77
CA ASN A 285 4.62 -17.40 -5.00
C ASN A 285 4.24 -16.03 -5.60
N ALA A 286 5.19 -15.35 -6.24
CA ALA A 286 4.94 -14.07 -6.90
C ALA A 286 5.84 -13.86 -8.12
N VAL A 287 5.31 -13.12 -9.11
CA VAL A 287 6.06 -12.68 -10.29
C VAL A 287 5.81 -11.19 -10.53
N ALA A 288 6.83 -10.48 -10.98
CA ALA A 288 6.75 -9.10 -11.41
C ALA A 288 7.53 -8.90 -12.71
N ILE A 289 7.02 -8.05 -13.61
CA ILE A 289 7.70 -7.71 -14.87
C ILE A 289 8.30 -6.32 -14.73
N SER A 290 9.52 -6.13 -15.24
CA SER A 290 10.17 -4.83 -15.25
C SER A 290 9.38 -3.81 -16.07
N PRO A 291 9.36 -2.53 -15.68
CA PRO A 291 8.71 -1.44 -16.42
C PRO A 291 9.14 -1.30 -17.89
N ASP A 292 10.35 -1.71 -18.25
CA ASP A 292 10.82 -1.76 -19.64
C ASP A 292 10.40 -3.03 -20.41
N GLY A 293 9.76 -3.99 -19.73
CA GLY A 293 9.33 -5.27 -20.29
C GLY A 293 10.47 -6.25 -20.60
N SER A 294 11.70 -5.98 -20.15
CA SER A 294 12.88 -6.81 -20.46
C SER A 294 13.14 -7.94 -19.46
N LYS A 295 12.70 -7.80 -18.21
CA LYS A 295 13.03 -8.72 -17.11
C LYS A 295 11.78 -9.22 -16.38
N VAL A 296 11.91 -10.40 -15.80
CA VAL A 296 10.96 -10.96 -14.84
C VAL A 296 11.68 -11.16 -13.52
N VAL A 297 11.03 -10.77 -12.43
CA VAL A 297 11.46 -11.11 -11.07
C VAL A 297 10.50 -12.16 -10.53
N SER A 298 11.03 -13.24 -9.96
CA SER A 298 10.24 -14.28 -9.31
C SER A 298 10.65 -14.44 -7.86
N ALA A 299 9.66 -14.55 -6.98
CA ALA A 299 9.81 -14.91 -5.58
C ALA A 299 9.27 -16.33 -5.36
N SER A 300 10.04 -17.17 -4.68
CA SER A 300 9.78 -18.61 -4.59
C SER A 300 9.88 -19.13 -3.15
N SER A 301 9.24 -20.27 -2.89
CA SER A 301 9.31 -21.00 -1.63
C SER A 301 10.65 -21.72 -1.41
N ASP A 302 11.52 -21.77 -2.42
CA ASP A 302 12.92 -22.22 -2.28
C ASP A 302 13.84 -21.19 -1.63
N LYS A 303 13.26 -20.10 -1.10
CA LYS A 303 13.97 -18.97 -0.48
C LYS A 303 14.77 -18.15 -1.49
N THR A 304 14.43 -18.21 -2.77
CA THR A 304 15.11 -17.43 -3.80
C THR A 304 14.27 -16.30 -4.37
N VAL A 305 14.97 -15.22 -4.72
CA VAL A 305 14.50 -14.21 -5.66
C VAL A 305 15.38 -14.30 -6.89
N LYS A 306 14.77 -14.60 -8.04
CA LYS A 306 15.48 -14.75 -9.31
C LYS A 306 15.07 -13.65 -10.29
N VAL A 307 16.00 -13.22 -11.13
CA VAL A 307 15.76 -12.30 -12.24
C VAL A 307 16.04 -13.02 -13.54
N TRP A 308 15.10 -12.95 -14.46
CA TRP A 308 15.14 -13.63 -15.75
C TRP A 308 15.07 -12.60 -16.87
N ASP A 309 15.78 -12.87 -17.97
CA ASP A 309 15.62 -12.12 -19.21
C ASP A 309 14.36 -12.63 -19.95
N LEU A 310 13.39 -11.74 -20.18
CA LEU A 310 12.08 -12.11 -20.75
C LEU A 310 12.15 -12.42 -22.26
N ASN A 311 13.25 -12.07 -22.94
CA ASN A 311 13.40 -12.32 -24.37
C ASN A 311 14.06 -13.68 -24.65
N THR A 312 15.02 -14.05 -23.82
CA THR A 312 15.80 -15.29 -23.96
C THR A 312 15.32 -16.40 -23.04
N GLY A 313 14.61 -16.05 -21.97
CA GLY A 313 14.19 -16.97 -20.92
C GLY A 313 15.34 -17.48 -20.05
N LYS A 314 16.50 -16.80 -20.07
CA LYS A 314 17.65 -17.18 -19.24
C LYS A 314 17.58 -16.51 -17.89
N GLU A 315 17.97 -17.26 -16.86
CA GLU A 315 18.28 -16.68 -15.56
C GLU A 315 19.47 -15.73 -15.69
N MET A 316 19.33 -14.53 -15.12
CA MET A 316 20.38 -13.51 -15.08
C MET A 316 21.10 -13.53 -13.74
N ILE A 317 20.33 -13.49 -12.63
CA ILE A 317 20.85 -13.44 -11.26
C ILE A 317 19.88 -14.12 -10.29
N THR A 318 20.45 -14.70 -9.23
CA THR A 318 19.72 -15.30 -8.09
C THR A 318 20.19 -14.68 -6.79
N PHE A 319 19.25 -14.37 -5.91
CA PHE A 319 19.47 -14.04 -4.51
C PHE A 319 18.83 -15.12 -3.63
N ILE A 320 19.54 -15.58 -2.60
CA ILE A 320 19.06 -16.60 -1.66
C ILE A 320 18.93 -15.95 -0.28
N GLY A 321 17.72 -15.97 0.28
CA GLY A 321 17.43 -15.51 1.63
C GLY A 321 17.37 -16.65 2.65
N ASP A 322 17.10 -16.31 3.91
CA ASP A 322 17.00 -17.28 5.00
C ASP A 322 15.61 -17.96 5.08
N SER A 323 14.61 -17.38 4.40
CA SER A 323 13.21 -17.79 4.42
C SER A 323 12.53 -17.63 3.06
N ASP A 324 11.36 -18.27 2.92
CA ASP A 324 10.57 -18.36 1.69
C ASP A 324 10.04 -16.97 1.30
N PHE A 325 10.16 -16.60 0.02
CA PHE A 325 9.67 -15.32 -0.46
C PHE A 325 8.21 -15.41 -0.89
N ASN A 326 7.37 -14.51 -0.35
CA ASN A 326 5.92 -14.50 -0.61
C ASN A 326 5.52 -13.45 -1.65
N CYS A 327 6.29 -12.38 -1.79
CA CYS A 327 5.97 -11.30 -2.71
C CYS A 327 7.24 -10.64 -3.25
N CYS A 328 7.15 -10.09 -4.45
CA CYS A 328 8.21 -9.29 -5.06
C CYS A 328 7.64 -8.15 -5.90
N ALA A 329 8.42 -7.09 -6.06
CA ALA A 329 8.14 -5.97 -6.95
C ALA A 329 9.47 -5.42 -7.48
N ILE A 330 9.43 -4.83 -8.67
CA ILE A 330 10.55 -4.14 -9.30
C ILE A 330 10.19 -2.67 -9.54
N SER A 331 11.11 -1.78 -9.23
CA SER A 331 10.89 -0.34 -9.30
C SER A 331 10.92 0.20 -10.74
N PRO A 332 10.35 1.40 -10.96
CA PRO A 332 10.39 2.15 -12.22
C PRO A 332 11.78 2.31 -12.86
N ASP A 333 12.84 2.29 -12.07
CA ASP A 333 14.23 2.40 -12.55
C ASP A 333 14.77 1.10 -13.17
N ASN A 334 14.00 0.00 -13.15
CA ASN A 334 14.39 -1.34 -13.58
C ASN A 334 15.60 -1.95 -12.83
N GLN A 335 16.00 -1.37 -11.69
CA GLN A 335 17.19 -1.76 -10.94
C GLN A 335 16.89 -2.18 -9.51
N THR A 336 15.90 -1.59 -8.85
CA THR A 336 15.61 -1.93 -7.45
C THR A 336 14.50 -2.99 -7.37
N ILE A 337 14.74 -4.05 -6.62
CA ILE A 337 13.79 -5.10 -6.31
C ILE A 337 13.46 -5.00 -4.83
N VAL A 338 12.17 -5.11 -4.50
CA VAL A 338 11.71 -5.26 -3.12
C VAL A 338 11.04 -6.63 -3.01
N ALA A 339 11.45 -7.43 -2.05
CA ALA A 339 10.88 -8.76 -1.82
C ALA A 339 10.58 -8.97 -0.33
N GLY A 340 9.42 -9.55 -0.03
CA GLY A 340 9.02 -9.88 1.34
C GLY A 340 9.09 -11.38 1.60
N ASP A 341 9.73 -11.78 2.70
CA ASP A 341 9.84 -13.17 3.09
C ASP A 341 8.85 -13.57 4.20
N SER A 342 8.74 -14.87 4.46
CA SER A 342 7.84 -15.46 5.46
C SER A 342 8.26 -15.18 6.90
N SER A 343 9.47 -14.66 7.12
CA SER A 343 9.94 -14.22 8.44
C SER A 343 9.51 -12.79 8.77
N GLY A 344 8.89 -12.09 7.82
CA GLY A 344 8.45 -10.70 7.96
C GLY A 344 9.53 -9.68 7.61
N ILE A 345 10.63 -10.11 6.97
CA ILE A 345 11.70 -9.23 6.53
C ILE A 345 11.41 -8.74 5.10
N LEU A 346 11.62 -7.43 4.88
CA LEU A 346 11.62 -6.82 3.56
C LEU A 346 13.05 -6.63 3.08
N HIS A 347 13.35 -7.24 1.95
CA HIS A 347 14.64 -7.17 1.28
C HIS A 347 14.59 -6.11 0.19
N PHE A 348 15.53 -5.16 0.24
CA PHE A 348 15.74 -4.15 -0.79
C PHE A 348 17.01 -4.52 -1.55
N LEU A 349 16.84 -5.10 -2.73
CA LEU A 349 17.91 -5.62 -3.57
C LEU A 349 18.12 -4.66 -4.75
N ARG A 350 19.37 -4.43 -5.14
CA ARG A 350 19.68 -3.65 -6.33
C ARG A 350 20.40 -4.53 -7.34
N ILE A 351 19.91 -4.49 -8.58
CA ILE A 351 20.54 -5.10 -9.73
C ILE A 351 21.73 -4.22 -10.13
N GLU A 352 22.94 -4.73 -9.95
CA GLU A 352 24.19 -4.07 -10.34
C GLU A 352 25.02 -5.02 -11.22
N GLY A 353 25.85 -4.46 -12.10
CA GLY A 353 26.79 -5.23 -12.92
C GLY A 353 26.19 -5.98 -14.12
N LEU A 354 24.93 -5.71 -14.50
CA LEU A 354 24.30 -6.25 -15.71
C LEU A 354 24.50 -5.39 -16.98
N ASP A 355 25.20 -4.26 -16.87
CA ASP A 355 25.65 -3.49 -18.04
C ASP A 355 26.80 -4.22 -18.72
N VAL A 356 26.47 -5.08 -19.67
CA VAL A 356 27.41 -5.54 -20.71
C VAL A 356 27.05 -4.83 -22.00
N ASN A 357 27.54 -3.62 -22.16
CA ASN A 357 27.91 -3.07 -23.46
C ASN A 357 29.29 -2.43 -23.29
N GLY A 358 30.30 -3.13 -23.82
CA GLY A 358 31.69 -2.77 -23.67
C GLY A 358 32.01 -1.37 -24.20
N VAL A 359 32.89 -0.70 -23.47
CA VAL A 359 33.95 0.14 -24.02
C VAL A 359 35.16 -0.15 -23.14
N ASP A 360 36.18 -0.78 -23.73
CA ASP A 360 37.55 -0.81 -23.24
C ASP A 360 38.12 0.62 -23.11
#